data_AF-A0A5D4LYV3-F1
#
_entry.id   AF-A0A5D4LYV3-F1
#
_cell.length_a   1.000
_cell.length_b   1.000
_cell.length_c   1.000
_cell.angle_alpha   90.00
_cell.angle_beta   90.00
_cell.angle_gamma   90.00
#
_symmetry.space_group_name_H-M   'P 1'
#
loop_
_entity.id
_entity.type
_entity.pdbx_description
1 polymer ?
#
loop_
_entity_poly.entity_id
_entity_poly.type
_entity_poly.pdbx_seq_one_letter_code
_entity_poly.pdbx_strand_id
1 'polypeptide(L)'
;MVGVSRERLVEFARNKMINAIRNYGMTSAEAIQASQELDEVLNSIQVVPVNNERENTLVTVNQPPINGQSKIRHFKLILSNR
;
A
#
# COMPACT_ATOMS: atom_id res chain seq x y z
N MET A 1 7.63 -15.35 -27.61
CA MET A 1 7.24 -14.26 -26.68
C MET A 1 8.38 -14.08 -25.69
N VAL A 2 9.10 -12.96 -25.75
CA VAL A 2 10.18 -12.66 -24.80
C VAL A 2 9.50 -12.34 -23.46
N GLY A 3 9.46 -13.31 -22.55
CA GLY A 3 8.90 -13.10 -21.23
C GLY A 3 9.70 -12.00 -20.53
N VAL A 4 9.06 -10.87 -20.27
CA VAL A 4 9.64 -9.81 -19.44
C VAL A 4 9.90 -10.43 -18.07
N SER A 5 11.14 -10.37 -17.60
CA SER A 5 11.49 -10.94 -16.31
C SER A 5 10.74 -10.19 -15.19
N ARG A 6 10.38 -10.90 -14.13
CA ARG A 6 9.60 -10.33 -13.00
C ARG A 6 10.31 -9.13 -12.38
N GLU A 7 11.63 -9.15 -12.35
CA GLU A 7 12.49 -8.08 -11.86
C GLU A 7 12.33 -6.80 -12.69
N ARG A 8 12.21 -6.92 -14.02
CA ARG A 8 11.98 -5.77 -14.90
C ARG A 8 10.62 -5.14 -14.68
N LEU A 9 9.60 -5.93 -14.35
CA LEU A 9 8.26 -5.41 -14.04
C LEU A 9 8.28 -4.62 -12.72
N VAL A 10 8.96 -5.14 -11.70
CA VAL A 10 9.14 -4.45 -10.41
C VAL A 10 9.92 -3.14 -10.61
N GLU A 11 11.02 -3.18 -11.35
CA GLU A 11 11.85 -2.00 -11.60
C GLU A 11 11.07 -0.92 -12.35
N PHE A 12 10.28 -1.31 -13.36
CA PHE A 12 9.42 -0.40 -14.11
C PHE A 12 8.37 0.26 -13.21
N ALA A 13 7.62 -0.52 -12.43
CA ALA A 13 6.59 0.01 -11.54
C ALA A 13 7.20 0.92 -10.45
N ARG A 14 8.36 0.55 -9.89
CA ARG A 14 9.10 1.37 -8.93
C ARG A 14 9.51 2.71 -9.53
N ASN A 15 10.05 2.72 -10.74
CA ASN A 15 10.47 3.94 -11.41
C ASN A 15 9.27 4.84 -11.74
N LYS A 16 8.12 4.24 -12.12
CA LYS A 16 6.86 4.97 -12.31
C LYS A 16 6.43 5.68 -11.03
N MET A 17 6.44 4.99 -9.88
CA MET A 17 6.10 5.57 -8.58
C MET A 17 7.06 6.71 -8.19
N ILE A 18 8.37 6.52 -8.34
CA ILE A 18 9.36 7.56 -8.02
C ILE A 18 9.14 8.81 -8.89
N ASN A 19 8.87 8.63 -10.18
CA ASN A 19 8.59 9.74 -11.08
C ASN A 19 7.30 10.47 -10.70
N ALA A 20 6.25 9.72 -10.33
CA ALA A 20 4.99 10.32 -9.86
C ALA A 20 5.20 11.15 -8.58
N ILE A 21 5.94 10.62 -7.60
CA ILE A 21 6.27 11.33 -6.36
C ILE A 21 7.08 12.59 -6.65
N ARG A 22 8.05 12.53 -7.56
CA ARG A 22 8.89 13.69 -7.93
C ARG A 22 8.10 14.80 -8.61
N ASN A 23 7.16 14.45 -9.48
CA ASN A 23 6.42 15.42 -10.29
C ASN A 23 5.17 15.97 -9.59
N TYR A 24 4.47 15.15 -8.81
CA TYR A 24 3.16 15.47 -8.26
C TYR A 24 3.13 15.48 -6.72
N GLY A 25 4.17 14.95 -6.07
CA GLY A 25 4.23 14.82 -4.62
C GLY A 25 3.70 13.48 -4.12
N MET A 26 4.09 13.12 -2.89
CA MET A 26 3.85 11.79 -2.32
C MET A 26 2.36 11.46 -2.09
N THR A 27 1.52 12.47 -1.84
CA THR A 27 0.09 12.30 -1.58
C THR A 27 -0.78 12.57 -2.80
N SER A 28 -0.18 12.75 -3.98
CA SER A 28 -0.92 12.90 -5.23
C SER A 28 -1.64 11.62 -5.61
N ALA A 29 -2.74 11.74 -6.35
CA ALA A 29 -3.48 10.58 -6.84
C ALA A 29 -2.58 9.68 -7.72
N GLU A 30 -1.69 10.29 -8.50
CA GLU A 30 -0.74 9.64 -9.38
C GLU A 30 0.31 8.83 -8.60
N ALA A 31 0.83 9.38 -7.50
CA ALA A 31 1.77 8.66 -6.64
C ALA A 31 1.09 7.51 -5.91
N ILE A 32 -0.14 7.71 -5.43
CA ILE A 32 -0.94 6.66 -4.77
C ILE A 32 -1.24 5.53 -5.74
N GLN A 33 -1.72 5.85 -6.95
CA GLN A 33 -2.01 4.86 -7.98
C GLN A 33 -0.74 4.08 -8.37
N ALA A 34 0.37 4.78 -8.60
CA ALA A 34 1.63 4.11 -8.94
C ALA A 34 2.17 3.24 -7.80
N SER A 35 1.90 3.58 -6.54
CA SER A 35 2.21 2.73 -5.39
C SER A 35 1.34 1.47 -5.35
N GLN A 36 0.04 1.59 -5.62
CA GLN A 36 -0.88 0.44 -5.68
C GLN A 36 -0.48 -0.53 -6.81
N GLU A 37 -0.14 -0.02 -7.99
CA GLU A 37 0.35 -0.84 -9.11
C GLU A 37 1.64 -1.58 -8.75
N LEU A 38 2.56 -0.94 -8.03
CA LEU A 38 3.79 -1.61 -7.57
C LEU A 38 3.47 -2.74 -6.58
N ASP A 39 2.55 -2.52 -5.65
CA ASP A 39 2.13 -3.55 -4.69
C ASP A 39 1.48 -4.75 -5.40
N GLU A 40 0.67 -4.54 -6.43
CA GLU A 40 0.09 -5.62 -7.24
C GLU A 40 1.18 -6.47 -7.93
N VAL A 41 2.19 -5.80 -8.50
CA VAL A 41 3.32 -6.50 -9.12
C VAL A 41 4.08 -7.33 -8.08
N LEU A 42 4.35 -6.77 -6.90
CA LEU A 42 5.03 -7.49 -5.82
C LEU A 42 4.20 -8.68 -5.31
N ASN A 43 2.90 -8.50 -5.15
CA ASN A 43 1.96 -9.56 -4.75
C ASN A 43 1.91 -10.68 -5.79
N SER A 44 1.98 -10.36 -7.08
CA SER A 44 2.00 -11.37 -8.15
C SER A 44 3.26 -12.26 -8.14
N ILE A 45 4.33 -11.79 -7.49
CA ILE A 45 5.62 -12.49 -7.36
C ILE A 45 5.70 -13.26 -6.04
N GLN A 46 5.05 -12.77 -4.98
CA GLN A 46 4.94 -13.47 -3.71
C GLN A 46 4.05 -14.71 -3.86
N VAL A 47 4.66 -15.84 -4.20
CA VAL A 47 4.09 -17.16 -3.94
C VAL A 47 4.24 -17.41 -2.43
N VAL A 48 3.33 -16.84 -1.65
CA VAL A 48 3.21 -17.23 -0.24
C VAL A 48 2.67 -18.67 -0.24
N PRO A 49 3.32 -19.66 0.39
CA PRO A 49 2.64 -20.92 0.66
C PRO A 49 1.40 -20.58 1.49
N VAL A 50 0.22 -20.84 0.92
CA VAL A 50 -1.07 -20.60 1.57
C VAL A 50 -1.15 -21.47 2.82
N ASN A 51 -0.73 -20.92 3.95
CA ASN A 51 -1.29 -21.33 5.23
C ASN A 51 -2.56 -20.50 5.41
N ASN A 52 -3.67 -21.21 5.18
CA ASN A 52 -5.06 -20.80 5.34
C ASN A 52 -5.34 -20.30 6.76
N GLU A 53 -5.07 -19.03 7.09
CA GLU A 53 -5.71 -18.40 8.26
C GLU A 53 -6.13 -16.98 7.89
N ARG A 54 -7.45 -16.82 7.72
CA ARG A 54 -8.14 -15.53 7.74
C ARG A 54 -7.80 -14.83 9.06
N GLU A 55 -6.89 -13.88 9.04
CA GLU A 55 -6.85 -12.85 10.08
C GLU A 55 -7.00 -11.47 9.45
N ASN A 56 -8.07 -10.79 9.87
CA ASN A 56 -8.28 -9.36 9.72
C ASN A 56 -7.06 -8.62 10.27
N THR A 57 -6.05 -8.36 9.45
CA THR A 57 -4.92 -7.53 9.89
C THR A 57 -5.35 -6.07 9.84
N LEU A 58 -5.71 -5.56 11.01
CA LEU A 58 -5.81 -4.14 11.32
C LEU A 58 -4.57 -3.41 10.74
N VAL A 59 -4.75 -2.51 9.78
CA VAL A 59 -3.67 -1.65 9.31
C VAL A 59 -3.44 -0.56 10.35
N THR A 60 -2.57 -0.85 11.32
CA THR A 60 -2.05 0.16 12.24
C THR A 60 -1.04 1.02 11.50
N VAL A 61 -1.47 2.19 11.04
CA VAL A 61 -0.55 3.24 10.59
C VAL A 61 0.20 3.76 11.83
N ASN A 62 1.44 3.31 12.01
CA ASN A 62 2.34 3.91 13.00
C ASN A 62 2.73 5.32 12.52
N GLN A 63 1.88 6.30 12.79
CA GLN A 63 2.30 7.70 12.80
C GLN A 63 3.34 7.86 13.93
N PRO A 64 4.55 8.39 13.65
CA PRO A 64 5.46 8.75 14.74
C PRO A 64 4.76 9.78 15.64
N PRO A 65 4.85 9.64 16.98
CA PRO A 65 4.11 10.47 17.90
C PRO A 65 4.60 11.93 17.81
N ILE A 66 3.82 12.78 17.16
CA ILE A 66 3.90 14.22 17.40
C ILE A 66 3.27 14.47 18.76
N ASN A 67 4.15 14.57 19.76
CA ASN A 67 3.92 15.21 21.04
C ASN A 67 2.94 14.50 22.02
N GLY A 68 3.47 13.52 22.76
CA GLY A 68 3.39 13.52 24.22
C GLY A 68 2.05 13.27 24.92
N GLN A 69 0.93 12.99 24.25
CA GLN A 69 -0.31 12.55 24.92
C GLN A 69 -1.10 11.52 24.09
N SER A 70 -0.87 10.24 24.38
CA SER A 70 -1.75 9.15 23.92
C SER A 70 -3.13 9.29 24.56
N LYS A 71 -4.04 9.98 23.88
CA LYS A 71 -5.48 9.93 24.18
C LYS A 71 -6.13 9.07 23.11
N ILE A 72 -6.26 7.77 23.40
CA ILE A 72 -7.00 6.82 22.55
C ILE A 72 -8.45 7.31 22.47
N ARG A 73 -8.85 7.85 21.31
CA ARG A 73 -10.24 8.20 21.05
C ARG A 73 -10.87 7.04 20.29
N HIS A 74 -11.68 6.25 20.99
CA HIS A 74 -12.54 5.25 20.36
C HIS A 74 -13.71 5.98 19.66
N PHE A 75 -13.70 6.04 18.33
CA PHE A 75 -14.85 6.48 17.56
C PHE A 75 -15.66 5.24 17.13
N LYS A 76 -16.91 5.14 17.62
CA LYS A 76 -17.88 4.13 17.20
C LYS A 76 -18.56 4.62 15.91
N LEU A 77 -18.21 4.04 14.77
CA LEU A 77 -18.92 4.31 13.52
C LEU A 77 -20.25 3.53 13.53
N ILE A 78 -21.37 4.23 13.72
CA ILE A 78 -22.71 3.64 13.57
C ILE A 78 -23.07 3.73 12.09
N LEU A 79 -23.02 2.60 11.38
CA LEU A 79 -23.59 2.48 10.04
C LEU A 79 -25.12 2.36 10.19
N SER A 80 -25.84 3.46 9.95
CA SER A 80 -27.29 3.45 9.77
C SER A 80 -27.61 2.99 8.35
N ASN A 81 -28.15 1.77 8.19
CA ASN A 81 -28.80 1.37 6.95
C ASN A 81 -30.15 2.09 6.85
N ARG A 82 -30.33 2.87 5.77
CA ARG A 82 -31.63 3.40 5.37
C ARG A 82 -31.87 3.07 3.90
#